data_AF-A0A8S1SQF9-F1
#
_entry.id   AF-A0A8S1SQF9-F1
#
_cell.length_a   1.000
_cell.length_b   1.000
_cell.length_c   1.000
_cell.angle_alpha   90.00
_cell.angle_beta   90.00
_cell.angle_gamma   90.00
#
_symmetry.space_group_name_H-M   'P 1'
#
loop_
_entity.id
_entity.type
_entity.pdbx_description
1 polymer ?
#
loop_
_entity_poly.entity_id
_entity_poly.type
_entity_poly.pdbx_seq_one_letter_code
_entity_poly.pdbx_strand_id
1 'polypeptide(L)'
;MSTEIDINKLKAEIKNDKQRRLILFGIFATGLIGLYVLIHFSPHLTQEERKIVYRIPKYPHHIAELLNVINRYTENNQFYVLFAFIYLYVFMQSFAIPGPVFLSLLSGQLFGPIPAFLLVCLCATTGASLCYGLSYSLARGLVLNRFPNQIVNFNKKINQNRDNLFFYMLFLRFTPLIPNVSINVSGPIVGLPFKYFFFGTLFGLMPGNIIHIRTGLLIQELNDFSTSYQAILTLLGLSLIALLPTFFKKKLQELDEKGLNKSKKE
;
A
#
# COMPACT_ATOMS: atom_id res chain seq x y z
N MET A 1 4.65 -14.84 29.03
CA MET A 1 3.54 -14.11 29.69
C MET A 1 2.98 -13.12 28.68
N SER A 2 1.88 -13.49 27.99
CA SER A 2 1.25 -12.65 26.97
C SER A 2 0.52 -11.49 27.64
N THR A 3 1.07 -10.29 27.57
CA THR A 3 0.37 -9.08 28.00
C THR A 3 -0.74 -8.79 26.99
N GLU A 4 -1.94 -9.23 27.32
CA GLU A 4 -3.15 -8.89 26.57
C GLU A 4 -3.34 -7.37 26.66
N ILE A 5 -3.61 -6.73 25.51
CA ILE A 5 -3.76 -5.27 25.48
C ILE A 5 -5.05 -4.87 26.18
N ASP A 6 -4.91 -4.16 27.30
CA ASP A 6 -6.03 -3.49 27.95
C ASP A 6 -6.38 -2.19 27.21
N ILE A 7 -7.41 -2.25 26.38
CA ILE A 7 -7.92 -1.09 25.62
C ILE A 7 -8.32 0.05 26.56
N ASN A 8 -8.93 -0.24 27.71
CA ASN A 8 -9.43 0.79 28.62
C ASN A 8 -8.27 1.54 29.26
N LYS A 9 -7.21 0.82 29.64
CA LYS A 9 -5.95 1.42 30.10
C LYS A 9 -5.30 2.28 29.00
N LEU A 10 -5.19 1.77 27.77
CA LEU A 10 -4.63 2.55 26.67
C LEU A 10 -5.46 3.81 26.34
N LYS A 11 -6.80 3.72 26.41
CA LYS A 11 -7.67 4.89 26.24
C LYS A 11 -7.50 5.90 27.37
N ALA A 12 -7.29 5.43 28.61
CA ALA A 12 -7.03 6.28 29.76
C ALA A 12 -5.69 7.03 29.67
N GLU A 13 -4.65 6.41 29.11
CA GLU A 13 -3.36 7.08 28.82
C GLU A 13 -3.49 8.19 27.75
N ILE A 14 -4.54 8.15 26.93
CA ILE A 14 -4.74 9.05 25.77
C ILE A 14 -5.81 10.12 26.07
N LYS A 15 -6.15 10.33 27.34
CA LYS A 15 -7.22 11.26 27.78
C LYS A 15 -7.02 12.73 27.36
N ASN A 16 -5.85 13.10 26.80
CA ASN A 16 -5.55 14.45 26.31
C ASN A 16 -4.97 14.48 24.86
N ASP A 17 -5.60 13.76 23.92
CA ASP A 17 -5.14 13.59 22.52
C ASP A 17 -5.36 14.80 21.59
N LYS A 18 -5.80 15.96 22.10
CA LYS A 18 -6.11 17.12 21.23
C LYS A 18 -4.87 17.68 20.53
N GLN A 19 -3.77 17.83 21.28
CA GLN A 19 -2.52 18.36 20.75
C GLN A 19 -1.88 17.43 19.71
N ARG A 20 -1.86 16.11 19.97
CA ARG A 20 -1.32 15.12 19.01
C ARG A 20 -2.11 15.08 17.71
N ARG A 21 -3.44 15.16 17.79
CA ARG A 21 -4.31 15.28 16.61
C ARG A 21 -4.06 16.58 15.84
N LEU A 22 -3.84 17.70 16.54
CA LEU A 22 -3.50 18.96 15.91
C LEU A 22 -2.14 18.89 15.19
N ILE A 23 -1.14 18.27 15.80
CA ILE A 23 0.18 18.04 15.18
C ILE A 23 0.04 17.14 13.94
N LEU A 24 -0.73 16.04 14.04
CA LEU A 24 -0.98 15.15 12.91
C LEU A 24 -1.66 15.89 11.75
N PHE A 25 -2.66 16.73 12.05
CA PHE A 25 -3.31 17.58 11.06
C PHE A 25 -2.34 18.59 10.45
N GLY A 26 -1.46 19.19 11.25
CA GLY A 26 -0.40 20.08 10.77
C GLY A 26 0.55 19.38 9.81
N ILE A 27 1.03 18.18 10.15
CA ILE A 27 1.91 17.38 9.28
C ILE A 27 1.20 17.02 7.96
N PHE A 28 -0.09 16.65 8.04
CA PHE A 28 -0.91 16.39 6.86
C PHE A 28 -1.08 17.64 5.98
N ALA A 29 -1.40 18.79 6.58
CA ALA A 29 -1.56 20.06 5.88
C ALA A 29 -0.25 20.50 5.20
N THR A 30 0.90 20.34 5.85
CA THR A 30 2.22 20.59 5.24
C THR A 30 2.45 19.69 4.03
N GLY A 31 2.04 18.42 4.10
CA GLY A 31 2.10 17.52 2.94
C GLY A 31 1.18 17.94 1.80
N LEU A 32 -0.02 18.47 2.10
CA LEU A 32 -0.90 19.03 1.07
C LEU A 32 -0.31 20.29 0.42
N ILE A 33 0.37 21.14 1.19
CA ILE A 33 1.11 22.30 0.66
C ILE A 33 2.22 21.82 -0.29
N GLY A 34 2.98 20.80 0.09
CA GLY A 34 3.99 20.22 -0.79
C GLY A 34 3.41 19.62 -2.07
N LEU A 35 2.24 18.97 -2.00
CA LEU A 35 1.50 18.50 -3.17
C LEU A 35 1.03 19.66 -4.07
N TYR A 36 0.54 20.75 -3.47
CA TYR A 36 0.17 21.95 -4.20
C TYR A 36 1.38 22.57 -4.90
N VAL A 37 2.52 22.69 -4.22
CA VAL A 37 3.78 23.17 -4.78
C VAL A 37 4.21 22.30 -5.96
N LEU A 38 4.16 20.97 -5.82
CA LEU A 38 4.44 20.04 -6.92
C LEU A 38 3.58 20.33 -8.14
N ILE A 39 2.26 20.43 -7.96
CA ILE A 39 1.31 20.73 -9.05
C ILE A 39 1.57 22.11 -9.65
N HIS A 40 1.88 23.11 -8.83
CA HIS A 40 2.14 24.48 -9.29
C HIS A 40 3.39 24.57 -10.16
N PHE A 41 4.45 23.86 -9.78
CA PHE A 41 5.71 23.79 -10.53
C PHE A 41 5.74 22.68 -11.58
N SER A 42 4.60 22.06 -11.89
CA SER A 42 4.54 21.02 -12.92
C SER A 42 4.87 21.60 -14.29
N PRO A 43 5.78 20.98 -15.06
CA PRO A 43 5.98 21.31 -16.47
C PRO A 43 4.66 21.43 -17.24
N HIS A 44 4.59 22.41 -18.14
CA HIS A 44 3.34 22.73 -18.82
C HIS A 44 2.94 21.62 -19.82
N LEU A 45 1.72 21.12 -19.67
CA LEU A 45 1.04 20.34 -20.69
C LEU A 45 0.46 21.26 -21.76
N THR A 46 0.54 20.85 -23.02
CA THR A 46 -0.16 21.55 -24.11
C THR A 46 -1.68 21.51 -23.90
N GLN A 47 -2.42 22.41 -24.56
CA GLN A 47 -3.90 22.44 -24.41
C GLN A 47 -4.56 21.13 -24.84
N GLU A 48 -4.05 20.48 -25.88
CA GLU A 48 -4.55 19.19 -26.37
C GLU A 48 -4.25 18.06 -25.36
N GLU A 49 -3.02 17.99 -24.85
CA GLU A 49 -2.66 17.02 -23.80
C GLU A 49 -3.47 17.21 -22.53
N ARG A 50 -3.74 18.46 -22.14
CA ARG A 50 -4.56 18.79 -20.99
C ARG A 50 -6.00 18.25 -21.13
N LYS A 51 -6.59 18.35 -22.34
CA LYS A 51 -7.93 17.80 -22.61
C LYS A 51 -7.95 16.27 -22.49
N ILE A 52 -6.88 15.60 -22.89
CA ILE A 52 -6.74 14.14 -22.79
C ILE A 52 -6.58 13.73 -21.31
N VAL A 53 -5.70 14.41 -20.56
CA VAL A 53 -5.42 14.09 -19.14
C VAL A 53 -6.62 14.28 -18.23
N TYR A 54 -7.41 15.33 -18.42
CA TYR A 54 -8.60 15.58 -17.59
C TYR A 54 -9.86 14.84 -18.05
N ARG A 55 -9.80 14.11 -19.16
CA ARG A 55 -10.91 13.29 -19.64
C ARG A 55 -10.96 11.99 -18.83
N ILE A 56 -12.13 11.64 -18.30
CA ILE A 56 -12.34 10.33 -17.68
C ILE A 56 -12.28 9.26 -18.79
N PRO A 57 -11.34 8.29 -18.73
CA PRO A 57 -11.20 7.28 -19.77
C PRO A 57 -12.34 6.27 -19.69
N LYS A 58 -13.36 6.45 -20.54
CA LYS A 58 -14.50 5.53 -20.66
C LYS A 58 -14.26 4.32 -21.56
N TYR A 59 -13.29 4.41 -22.47
CA TYR A 59 -13.03 3.40 -23.50
C TYR A 59 -11.54 3.04 -23.52
N PRO A 60 -11.15 1.83 -23.98
CA PRO A 60 -9.75 1.40 -24.04
C PRO A 60 -8.83 2.36 -24.80
N HIS A 61 -9.26 2.89 -25.95
CA HIS A 61 -8.48 3.85 -26.73
C HIS A 61 -8.16 5.15 -25.97
N HIS A 62 -9.05 5.61 -25.08
CA HIS A 62 -8.76 6.77 -24.21
C HIS A 62 -7.62 6.49 -23.22
N ILE A 63 -7.48 5.25 -22.76
CA ILE A 63 -6.37 4.85 -21.89
C ILE A 63 -5.06 4.89 -22.68
N ALA A 64 -5.07 4.42 -23.93
CA ALA A 64 -3.90 4.46 -24.82
C ALA A 64 -3.44 5.91 -25.07
N GLU A 65 -4.37 6.81 -25.41
CA GLU A 65 -4.08 8.24 -25.60
C GLU A 65 -3.50 8.87 -24.33
N LEU A 66 -4.09 8.59 -23.17
CA LEU A 66 -3.60 9.09 -21.88
C LEU A 66 -2.18 8.59 -21.59
N LEU A 67 -1.92 7.30 -21.77
CA LEU A 67 -0.59 6.71 -21.55
C LEU A 67 0.44 7.30 -22.50
N ASN A 68 0.10 7.54 -23.77
CA ASN A 68 0.99 8.19 -24.73
C ASN A 68 1.37 9.62 -24.32
N VAL A 69 0.40 10.40 -23.82
CA VAL A 69 0.68 11.73 -23.26
C VAL A 69 1.59 11.63 -22.04
N ILE A 70 1.30 10.70 -21.12
CA ILE A 70 2.10 10.48 -19.91
C ILE A 70 3.54 10.07 -20.26
N ASN A 71 3.74 9.19 -21.24
CA ASN A 71 5.05 8.75 -21.70
C ASN A 71 5.88 9.92 -22.23
N ARG A 72 5.31 10.69 -23.18
CA ARG A 72 5.97 11.87 -23.74
C ARG A 72 6.28 12.92 -22.66
N TYR A 73 5.37 13.12 -21.71
CA TYR A 73 5.59 14.02 -20.59
C TYR A 73 6.75 13.54 -19.69
N THR A 74 6.85 12.22 -19.49
CA THR A 74 7.90 11.58 -18.68
C THR A 74 9.26 11.65 -19.36
N GLU A 75 9.34 11.41 -20.66
CA GLU A 75 10.58 11.54 -21.45
C GLU A 75 11.15 12.96 -21.37
N ASN A 76 10.28 13.98 -21.48
CA ASN A 76 10.70 15.37 -21.42
C ASN A 76 11.02 15.87 -20.00
N ASN A 77 10.50 15.22 -18.95
CA ASN A 77 10.56 15.71 -17.57
C ASN A 77 10.86 14.60 -16.55
N GLN A 78 11.79 13.71 -16.88
CA GLN A 78 12.03 12.47 -16.12
C GLN A 78 12.27 12.69 -14.62
N PHE A 79 13.09 13.68 -14.24
CA PHE A 79 13.37 13.99 -12.84
C PHE A 79 12.14 14.50 -12.08
N TYR A 80 11.34 15.36 -12.71
CA TYR A 80 10.11 15.86 -12.11
C TYR A 80 9.12 14.72 -11.87
N VAL A 81 8.91 13.87 -12.89
CA VAL A 81 7.98 12.72 -12.78
C VAL A 81 8.45 11.74 -11.71
N LEU A 82 9.74 11.43 -11.65
CA LEU A 82 10.30 10.57 -10.59
C LEU A 82 10.06 11.15 -9.20
N PHE A 83 10.37 12.43 -8.99
CA PHE A 83 10.19 13.08 -7.70
C PHE A 83 8.70 13.18 -7.30
N ALA A 84 7.84 13.59 -8.23
CA ALA A 84 6.40 13.66 -8.02
C ALA A 84 5.81 12.27 -7.71
N PHE A 85 6.27 11.22 -8.39
CA PHE A 85 5.87 9.85 -8.13
C PHE A 85 6.25 9.41 -6.71
N ILE A 86 7.53 9.58 -6.32
CA ILE A 86 8.01 9.22 -4.97
C ILE A 86 7.22 9.98 -3.92
N TYR A 87 7.09 11.29 -4.08
CA TYR A 87 6.39 12.15 -3.13
C TYR A 87 4.94 11.72 -2.96
N LEU A 88 4.20 11.58 -4.06
CA LEU A 88 2.78 11.21 -4.04
C LEU A 88 2.60 9.81 -3.44
N TYR A 89 3.42 8.84 -3.85
CA TYR A 89 3.34 7.47 -3.34
C TYR A 89 3.57 7.45 -1.83
N VAL A 90 4.67 8.05 -1.36
CA VAL A 90 5.04 8.07 0.05
C VAL A 90 3.99 8.86 0.86
N PHE A 91 3.50 9.99 0.35
CA PHE A 91 2.44 10.78 0.99
C PHE A 91 1.17 9.96 1.17
N MET A 92 0.64 9.37 0.11
CA MET A 92 -0.59 8.56 0.17
C MET A 92 -0.42 7.38 1.13
N GLN A 93 0.70 6.66 1.03
CA GLN A 93 0.98 5.51 1.89
C GLN A 93 1.16 5.91 3.36
N SER A 94 1.80 7.04 3.66
CA SER A 94 2.02 7.55 5.02
C SER A 94 0.71 7.88 5.72
N PHE A 95 -0.23 8.48 5.00
CA PHE A 95 -1.54 8.89 5.54
C PHE A 95 -2.65 7.86 5.30
N ALA A 96 -2.30 6.63 4.91
CA ALA A 96 -3.25 5.55 4.67
C ALA A 96 -4.33 5.90 3.62
N ILE A 97 -4.00 6.75 2.65
CA ILE A 97 -4.87 7.16 1.55
C ILE A 97 -4.87 6.06 0.49
N PRO A 98 -6.05 5.59 0.03
CA PRO A 98 -6.12 4.61 -1.04
C PRO A 98 -5.59 5.20 -2.35
N GLY A 99 -4.83 4.40 -3.10
CA GLY A 99 -4.37 4.76 -4.44
C GLY A 99 -2.94 4.36 -4.85
N PRO A 100 -1.99 4.02 -3.94
CA PRO A 100 -0.66 3.54 -4.34
C PRO A 100 -0.68 2.35 -5.31
N VAL A 101 -1.73 1.51 -5.28
CA VAL A 101 -1.92 0.43 -6.27
C VAL A 101 -1.96 0.97 -7.70
N PHE A 102 -2.65 2.08 -7.96
CA PHE A 102 -2.69 2.69 -9.30
C PHE A 102 -1.34 3.24 -9.72
N LEU A 103 -0.58 3.81 -8.78
CA LEU A 103 0.80 4.24 -9.04
C LEU A 103 1.71 3.05 -9.39
N SER A 104 1.55 1.92 -8.69
CA SER A 104 2.30 0.69 -8.98
C SER A 104 1.94 0.06 -10.33
N LEU A 105 0.69 0.21 -10.80
CA LEU A 105 0.30 -0.20 -12.15
C LEU A 105 1.01 0.68 -13.21
N LEU A 106 0.98 2.01 -13.02
CA LEU A 106 1.56 2.95 -13.99
C LEU A 106 3.09 2.94 -14.01
N SER A 107 3.73 2.64 -12.88
CA SER A 107 5.20 2.76 -12.72
C SER A 107 5.99 1.91 -13.69
N GLY A 108 5.49 0.73 -14.07
CA GLY A 108 6.12 -0.14 -15.05
C GLY A 108 6.31 0.56 -16.40
N GLN A 109 5.31 1.34 -16.81
CA GLN A 109 5.38 2.09 -18.05
C GLN A 109 6.22 3.36 -17.93
N LEU A 110 6.14 4.04 -16.77
CA LEU A 110 6.91 5.27 -16.53
C LEU A 110 8.42 5.05 -16.44
N PHE A 111 8.85 3.93 -15.84
CA PHE A 111 10.26 3.74 -15.45
C PHE A 111 10.86 2.41 -15.95
N GLY A 112 10.07 1.56 -16.62
CA GLY A 112 10.45 0.20 -16.96
C GLY A 112 10.31 -0.78 -15.78
N PRO A 113 10.30 -2.10 -16.04
CA PRO A 113 9.91 -3.10 -15.04
C PRO A 113 10.86 -3.20 -13.83
N ILE A 114 12.17 -3.17 -14.06
CA ILE A 114 13.18 -3.34 -12.98
C ILE A 114 13.29 -2.06 -12.13
N PRO A 115 13.46 -0.85 -12.71
CA PRO A 115 13.50 0.38 -11.91
C PRO A 115 12.20 0.63 -11.18
N ALA A 116 11.04 0.39 -11.82
CA ALA A 116 9.74 0.49 -11.17
C ALA A 116 9.61 -0.46 -9.97
N PHE A 117 10.09 -1.69 -10.11
CA PHE A 117 10.05 -2.67 -9.02
C PHE A 117 10.82 -2.19 -7.79
N LEU A 118 12.06 -1.76 -7.97
CA LEU A 118 12.88 -1.23 -6.88
C LEU A 118 12.25 0.02 -6.27
N LEU A 119 11.81 0.95 -7.12
CA LEU A 119 11.20 2.21 -6.70
C LEU A 119 9.93 2.00 -5.88
N VAL A 120 9.02 1.13 -6.35
CA VAL A 120 7.77 0.81 -5.67
C VAL A 120 8.04 0.10 -4.34
N CYS A 121 8.98 -0.84 -4.29
CA CYS A 121 9.35 -1.51 -3.03
C CYS A 121 9.87 -0.51 -1.99
N LEU A 122 10.74 0.42 -2.41
CA LEU A 122 11.27 1.46 -1.53
C LEU A 122 10.18 2.45 -1.10
N CYS A 123 9.36 2.95 -2.03
CA CYS A 123 8.28 3.90 -1.71
C CYS A 123 7.22 3.28 -0.79
N ALA A 124 6.83 2.03 -1.06
CA ALA A 124 5.85 1.29 -0.24
C ALA A 124 6.37 1.05 1.17
N THR A 125 7.64 0.65 1.31
CA THR A 125 8.26 0.41 2.61
C THR A 125 8.43 1.72 3.38
N THR A 126 9.00 2.76 2.76
CA THR A 126 9.20 4.07 3.37
C THR A 126 7.88 4.69 3.82
N GLY A 127 6.86 4.73 2.95
CA GLY A 127 5.55 5.24 3.30
C GLY A 127 4.85 4.42 4.39
N ALA A 128 4.99 3.09 4.37
CA ALA A 128 4.45 2.23 5.42
C ALA A 128 5.15 2.46 6.78
N SER A 129 6.46 2.70 6.77
CA SER A 129 7.25 3.03 7.95
C SER A 129 6.88 4.40 8.53
N LEU A 130 6.62 5.40 7.69
CA LEU A 130 6.10 6.69 8.12
C LEU A 130 4.70 6.56 8.70
N CYS A 131 3.82 5.78 8.06
CA CYS A 131 2.49 5.47 8.59
C CYS A 131 2.56 4.81 9.98
N TYR A 132 3.46 3.83 10.14
CA TYR A 132 3.75 3.18 11.42
C TYR A 132 4.22 4.21 12.46
N GLY A 133 5.16 5.08 12.10
CA GLY A 133 5.69 6.11 13.01
C GLY A 133 4.63 7.13 13.44
N LEU A 134 3.82 7.62 12.49
CA LEU A 134 2.70 8.53 12.74
C LEU A 134 1.64 7.87 13.63
N SER A 135 1.33 6.59 13.38
CA SER A 135 0.37 5.86 14.21
C SER A 135 0.88 5.64 15.64
N TYR A 136 2.15 5.26 15.78
CA TYR A 136 2.80 5.07 17.08
C TYR A 136 2.81 6.36 17.92
N SER A 137 3.18 7.48 17.32
CA SER A 137 3.41 8.74 18.03
C SER A 137 2.15 9.60 18.19
N LEU A 138 1.32 9.72 17.15
CA LEU A 138 0.26 10.73 17.07
C LEU A 138 -1.15 10.16 16.91
N ALA A 139 -1.34 9.00 16.27
CA ALA A 139 -2.68 8.51 15.93
C ALA A 139 -3.20 7.38 16.84
N ARG A 140 -2.46 6.97 17.88
CA ARG A 140 -2.82 5.85 18.77
C ARG A 140 -4.26 5.95 19.31
N GLY A 141 -4.68 7.14 19.75
CA GLY A 141 -6.03 7.36 20.31
C GLY A 141 -7.14 7.23 19.27
N LEU A 142 -6.94 7.83 18.09
CA LEU A 142 -7.87 7.73 16.97
C LEU A 142 -8.12 6.27 16.55
N VAL A 143 -7.04 5.49 16.46
CA VAL A 143 -7.09 4.10 16.01
C VAL A 143 -7.76 3.21 17.07
N LEU A 144 -7.41 3.37 18.35
CA LEU A 144 -8.03 2.62 19.45
C LEU A 144 -9.52 2.92 19.63
N ASN A 145 -9.95 4.14 19.34
CA ASN A 145 -11.36 4.51 19.42
C ASN A 145 -12.17 3.99 18.24
N ARG A 146 -11.61 4.01 17.02
CA ARG A 146 -12.31 3.58 15.81
C ARG A 146 -12.30 2.05 15.61
N PHE A 147 -11.20 1.40 16.00
CA PHE A 147 -10.93 -0.01 15.65
C PHE A 147 -10.51 -0.89 16.85
N PRO A 148 -11.21 -0.86 18.00
CA PRO A 148 -10.78 -1.56 19.21
C PRO A 148 -10.68 -3.08 19.02
N ASN A 149 -11.72 -3.69 18.44
CA ASN A 149 -11.79 -5.16 18.26
C ASN A 149 -10.71 -5.67 17.29
N GLN A 150 -10.40 -4.90 16.23
CA GLN A 150 -9.35 -5.30 15.29
C GLN A 150 -7.97 -5.28 15.96
N ILE A 151 -7.72 -4.33 16.85
CA ILE A 151 -6.44 -4.21 17.59
C ILE A 151 -6.26 -5.40 18.54
N VAL A 152 -7.29 -5.76 19.31
CA VAL A 152 -7.23 -6.92 20.22
C VAL A 152 -6.99 -8.21 19.44
N ASN A 153 -7.76 -8.44 18.37
CA ASN A 153 -7.58 -9.62 17.52
C ASN A 153 -6.18 -9.68 16.90
N PHE A 154 -5.67 -8.55 16.41
CA PHE A 154 -4.35 -8.51 15.80
C PHE A 154 -3.24 -8.69 16.85
N ASN A 155 -3.36 -8.09 18.04
CA ASN A 155 -2.42 -8.30 19.13
C ASN A 155 -2.36 -9.77 19.56
N LYS A 156 -3.51 -10.43 19.66
CA LYS A 156 -3.57 -11.87 19.95
C LYS A 156 -2.79 -12.68 18.92
N LYS A 157 -2.99 -12.41 17.63
CA LYS A 157 -2.25 -13.09 16.55
C LYS A 157 -0.74 -12.80 16.57
N ILE A 158 -0.35 -11.56 16.83
CA ILE A 158 1.07 -11.16 16.99
C ILE A 158 1.71 -11.87 18.18
N ASN A 159 1.01 -11.96 19.31
CA ASN A 159 1.49 -12.63 20.52
C ASN A 159 1.64 -14.15 20.32
N GLN A 160 0.78 -14.77 19.53
CA GLN A 160 0.86 -16.20 19.19
C GLN A 160 2.00 -16.53 18.25
N ASN A 161 2.34 -15.61 17.36
CA ASN A 161 3.40 -15.78 16.37
C ASN A 161 4.70 -15.08 16.81
N ARG A 162 4.92 -14.88 18.12
CA ARG A 162 6.09 -14.12 18.63
C ARG A 162 7.42 -14.72 18.19
N ASP A 163 7.53 -16.04 18.22
CA ASP A 163 8.78 -16.74 17.90
C ASP A 163 9.11 -16.69 16.41
N ASN A 164 8.09 -16.54 15.55
CA ASN A 164 8.21 -16.55 14.09
C ASN A 164 7.69 -15.25 13.46
N LEU A 165 7.81 -14.12 14.16
CA LEU A 165 7.11 -12.89 13.82
C LEU A 165 7.48 -12.33 12.45
N PHE A 166 8.71 -12.55 11.99
CA PHE A 166 9.16 -12.18 10.65
C PHE A 166 8.39 -12.94 9.57
N PHE A 167 8.33 -14.27 9.66
CA PHE A 167 7.61 -15.12 8.70
C PHE A 167 6.11 -14.87 8.73
N TYR A 168 5.56 -14.61 9.92
CA TYR A 168 4.17 -14.20 10.06
C TYR A 168 3.89 -12.88 9.34
N MET A 169 4.79 -11.89 9.43
CA MET A 169 4.67 -10.66 8.67
C MET A 169 4.76 -10.87 7.16
N LEU A 170 5.65 -11.74 6.67
CA LEU A 170 5.70 -12.10 5.26
C LEU A 170 4.38 -12.71 4.79
N PHE A 171 3.83 -13.67 5.55
CA PHE A 171 2.53 -14.27 5.27
C PHE A 171 1.41 -13.23 5.17
N LEU A 172 1.35 -12.28 6.11
CA LEU A 172 0.35 -11.22 6.09
C LEU A 172 0.48 -10.26 4.91
N ARG A 173 1.68 -10.10 4.35
CA ARG A 173 1.95 -9.20 3.22
C ARG A 173 1.81 -9.88 1.87
N PHE A 174 2.15 -11.17 1.79
CA PHE A 174 1.90 -11.99 0.61
C PHE A 174 0.42 -12.27 0.40
N THR A 175 -0.34 -12.40 1.49
CA THR A 175 -1.77 -12.70 1.41
C THR A 175 -2.61 -11.43 1.51
N PRO A 176 -3.68 -11.27 0.71
CA PRO A 176 -4.58 -10.12 0.80
C PRO A 176 -5.60 -10.23 1.96
N LEU A 177 -5.29 -11.01 3.00
CA LEU A 177 -6.22 -11.30 4.10
C LEU A 177 -6.51 -10.07 4.96
N ILE A 178 -5.47 -9.27 5.21
CA ILE A 178 -5.55 -8.05 6.00
C ILE A 178 -5.10 -6.89 5.11
N PRO A 179 -5.90 -5.81 4.99
CA PRO A 179 -5.48 -4.63 4.24
C PRO A 179 -4.15 -4.08 4.75
N ASN A 180 -3.26 -3.70 3.83
CA ASN A 180 -1.93 -3.19 4.17
C ASN A 180 -1.99 -1.98 5.13
N VAL A 181 -2.97 -1.10 4.90
CA VAL A 181 -3.26 0.05 5.77
C VAL A 181 -3.52 -0.38 7.21
N SER A 182 -4.31 -1.43 7.41
CA SER A 182 -4.61 -1.93 8.75
C SER A 182 -3.35 -2.39 9.47
N ILE A 183 -2.45 -3.12 8.79
CA ILE A 183 -1.18 -3.57 9.36
C ILE A 183 -0.28 -2.36 9.71
N ASN A 184 -0.18 -1.37 8.81
CA ASN A 184 0.66 -0.17 9.02
C ASN A 184 0.21 0.64 10.23
N VAL A 185 -1.10 0.83 10.36
CA VAL A 185 -1.70 1.66 11.42
C VAL A 185 -1.77 0.92 12.75
N SER A 186 -2.17 -0.36 12.77
CA SER A 186 -2.36 -1.11 14.02
C SER A 186 -1.09 -1.79 14.54
N GLY A 187 -0.14 -2.13 13.67
CA GLY A 187 1.16 -2.73 14.00
C GLY A 187 1.86 -2.10 15.22
N PRO A 188 2.09 -0.78 15.25
CA PRO A 188 2.77 -0.14 16.38
C PRO A 188 1.98 -0.24 17.68
N ILE A 189 0.65 -0.23 17.60
CA ILE A 189 -0.24 -0.25 18.77
C ILE A 189 -0.26 -1.65 19.40
N VAL A 190 -0.20 -2.69 18.57
CA VAL A 190 -0.19 -4.09 19.01
C VAL A 190 1.18 -4.59 19.48
N GLY A 191 2.21 -3.73 19.44
CA GLY A 191 3.57 -4.05 19.87
C GLY A 191 4.34 -4.94 18.88
N LEU A 192 4.07 -4.80 17.57
CA LEU A 192 4.88 -5.37 16.51
C LEU A 192 6.19 -4.58 16.39
N PRO A 193 7.38 -5.15 16.65
CA PRO A 193 8.63 -4.42 16.57
C PRO A 193 8.92 -3.89 15.15
N PHE A 194 9.42 -2.66 15.06
CA PHE A 194 9.66 -1.99 13.78
C PHE A 194 10.56 -2.78 12.82
N LYS A 195 11.58 -3.49 13.32
CA LYS A 195 12.47 -4.32 12.47
C LYS A 195 11.71 -5.38 11.67
N TYR A 196 10.77 -6.08 12.31
CA TYR A 196 9.97 -7.13 11.65
C TYR A 196 8.94 -6.51 10.72
N PHE A 197 8.39 -5.36 11.11
CA PHE A 197 7.51 -4.58 10.23
C PHE A 197 8.23 -4.11 8.97
N PHE A 198 9.42 -3.52 9.10
CA PHE A 198 10.19 -2.95 8.00
C PHE A 198 10.60 -4.03 7.00
N PHE A 199 11.34 -5.06 7.44
CA PHE A 199 11.79 -6.12 6.54
C PHE A 199 10.64 -6.99 6.05
N GLY A 200 9.64 -7.26 6.90
CA GLY A 200 8.44 -7.98 6.49
C GLY A 200 7.65 -7.23 5.44
N THR A 201 7.62 -5.90 5.47
CA THR A 201 6.97 -5.07 4.43
C THR A 201 7.82 -5.01 3.16
N LEU A 202 9.13 -4.81 3.29
CA LEU A 202 10.06 -4.73 2.17
C LEU A 202 10.01 -5.99 1.31
N PHE A 203 10.17 -7.16 1.92
CA PHE A 203 10.16 -8.44 1.20
C PHE A 203 8.74 -8.95 0.94
N GLY A 204 7.83 -8.75 1.89
CA GLY A 204 6.46 -9.24 1.83
C GLY A 204 5.62 -8.61 0.73
N LEU A 205 5.93 -7.38 0.30
CA LEU A 205 5.21 -6.72 -0.78
C LEU A 205 5.79 -6.98 -2.18
N MET A 206 6.99 -7.58 -2.29
CA MET A 206 7.66 -7.79 -3.59
C MET A 206 6.78 -8.56 -4.58
N PRO A 207 6.13 -9.70 -4.22
CA PRO A 207 5.30 -10.43 -5.18
C PRO A 207 4.10 -9.62 -5.68
N GLY A 208 3.42 -8.91 -4.78
CA GLY A 208 2.30 -8.03 -5.13
C GLY A 208 2.74 -6.89 -6.04
N ASN A 209 3.89 -6.28 -5.76
CA ASN A 209 4.47 -5.21 -6.57
C ASN A 209 4.80 -5.70 -7.99
N ILE A 210 5.38 -6.90 -8.13
CA ILE A 210 5.64 -7.51 -9.45
C ILE A 210 4.32 -7.70 -10.22
N ILE A 211 3.30 -8.24 -9.56
CA ILE A 211 1.98 -8.45 -10.19
C ILE A 211 1.40 -7.12 -10.66
N HIS A 212 1.42 -6.08 -9.82
CA HIS A 212 0.90 -4.75 -10.20
C HIS A 212 1.65 -4.16 -11.39
N ILE A 213 2.98 -4.11 -11.33
CA ILE A 213 3.81 -3.55 -12.40
C ILE A 213 3.58 -4.29 -13.72
N ARG A 214 3.55 -5.63 -13.68
CA ARG A 214 3.30 -6.45 -14.87
C ARG A 214 1.88 -6.28 -15.40
N THR A 215 0.89 -6.21 -14.53
CA THR A 215 -0.50 -5.97 -14.93
C THR A 215 -0.63 -4.64 -15.65
N GLY A 216 0.02 -3.59 -15.16
CA GLY A 216 0.02 -2.28 -15.82
C GLY A 216 0.61 -2.31 -17.23
N LEU A 217 1.74 -2.99 -17.42
CA LEU A 217 2.37 -3.17 -18.73
C LEU A 217 1.45 -3.95 -19.70
N LEU A 218 0.81 -5.03 -19.23
CA LEU A 218 -0.10 -5.85 -20.05
C LEU A 218 -1.35 -5.07 -20.49
N ILE A 219 -1.88 -4.16 -19.66
CA ILE A 219 -3.03 -3.33 -20.02
C ILE A 219 -2.73 -2.45 -21.24
N GLN A 220 -1.48 -2.01 -21.39
CA GLN A 220 -1.07 -1.22 -22.55
C GLN A 220 -0.94 -2.08 -23.81
N GLU A 221 -0.32 -3.25 -23.71
CA GLU A 221 -0.19 -4.19 -24.84
C GLU A 221 -1.57 -4.59 -25.42
N LEU A 222 -2.62 -4.61 -24.59
CA LEU A 222 -3.98 -4.88 -25.05
C LEU A 222 -4.65 -3.73 -25.83
N ASN A 223 -4.16 -2.49 -25.68
CA ASN A 223 -4.72 -1.35 -26.42
C ASN A 223 -4.22 -1.29 -27.86
N ASP A 224 -3.09 -1.91 -28.17
CA ASP A 224 -2.65 -2.19 -29.54
C ASP A 224 -3.43 -3.42 -30.05
N PHE A 225 -4.72 -3.23 -30.35
CA PHE A 225 -5.66 -4.30 -30.68
C PHE A 225 -5.23 -5.14 -31.90
N SER A 226 -4.49 -6.22 -31.65
CA SER A 226 -4.70 -7.54 -32.28
C SER A 226 -3.80 -8.61 -31.63
N THR A 227 -4.41 -9.73 -31.20
CA THR A 227 -3.77 -11.07 -31.16
C THR A 227 -2.71 -11.45 -30.10
N SER A 228 -2.48 -10.73 -28.99
CA SER A 228 -1.67 -11.33 -27.92
C SER A 228 -2.51 -12.26 -27.04
N TYR A 229 -2.80 -13.47 -27.56
CA TYR A 229 -3.38 -14.58 -26.78
C TYR A 229 -2.60 -14.81 -25.48
N GLN A 230 -1.29 -14.58 -25.50
CA GLN A 230 -0.40 -14.67 -24.34
C GLN A 230 -0.71 -13.61 -23.27
N ALA A 231 -0.98 -12.35 -23.65
CA ALA A 231 -1.36 -11.30 -22.69
C ALA A 231 -2.71 -11.62 -22.03
N ILE A 232 -3.70 -12.08 -22.82
CA ILE A 232 -5.01 -12.50 -22.30
C ILE A 232 -4.86 -13.68 -21.34
N LEU A 233 -4.12 -14.72 -21.72
CA LEU A 233 -3.84 -15.86 -20.86
C LEU A 233 -3.11 -15.47 -19.59
N THR A 234 -2.15 -14.55 -19.67
CA THR A 234 -1.39 -14.08 -18.51
C THR A 234 -2.28 -13.27 -17.57
N LEU A 235 -3.13 -12.38 -18.08
CA LEU A 235 -4.11 -11.64 -17.26
C LEU A 235 -5.16 -12.56 -16.65
N LEU A 236 -5.64 -13.56 -17.39
CA LEU A 236 -6.50 -14.61 -16.84
C LEU A 236 -5.78 -15.36 -15.72
N GLY A 237 -4.53 -15.77 -15.92
CA GLY A 237 -3.69 -16.38 -14.89
C GLY A 237 -3.52 -15.50 -13.66
N LEU A 238 -3.18 -14.21 -13.83
CA LEU A 238 -3.04 -13.25 -12.74
C LEU A 238 -4.38 -13.02 -12.01
N SER A 239 -5.50 -12.99 -12.73
CA SER A 239 -6.84 -12.87 -12.13
C SER A 239 -7.22 -14.09 -11.31
N LEU A 240 -6.89 -15.31 -11.79
CA LEU A 240 -7.08 -16.55 -11.05
C LEU A 240 -6.20 -16.60 -9.80
N ILE A 241 -4.95 -16.12 -9.89
CA ILE A 241 -4.03 -15.97 -8.75
C ILE A 241 -4.56 -14.93 -7.76
N ALA A 242 -5.11 -13.82 -8.22
CA ALA A 242 -5.72 -12.82 -7.35
C ALA A 242 -6.99 -13.35 -6.65
N LEU A 243 -7.73 -14.26 -7.29
CA LEU A 243 -8.93 -14.90 -6.75
C LEU A 243 -8.64 -16.12 -5.86
N LEU A 244 -7.48 -16.76 -6.00
CA LEU A 244 -7.04 -17.91 -5.20
C LEU A 244 -7.23 -17.66 -3.68
N PRO A 245 -6.74 -16.54 -3.11
CA PRO A 245 -6.98 -16.21 -1.71
C PRO A 245 -8.46 -16.04 -1.35
N THR A 246 -9.33 -15.63 -2.28
CA THR A 246 -10.76 -15.44 -2.05
C THR A 246 -11.48 -16.78 -1.91
N PHE A 247 -11.16 -17.75 -2.78
CA PHE A 247 -11.71 -19.11 -2.72
C PHE A 247 -11.20 -19.89 -1.51
N PHE A 248 -9.92 -19.73 -1.18
CA PHE A 248 -9.32 -20.38 -0.03
C PHE A 248 -9.37 -19.54 1.24
N LYS A 249 -10.07 -18.40 1.26
CA LYS A 249 -10.11 -17.50 2.42
C LYS A 249 -10.51 -18.24 3.69
N LYS A 250 -11.58 -19.04 3.62
CA LYS A 250 -12.05 -19.86 4.74
C LYS A 250 -11.03 -20.91 5.15
N LYS A 251 -10.42 -21.61 4.19
CA LYS A 251 -9.40 -22.64 4.48
C LYS A 251 -8.10 -22.05 5.04
N LEU A 252 -7.68 -20.88 4.57
CA LEU A 252 -6.54 -20.12 5.08
C LEU A 252 -6.82 -19.60 6.50
N GLN A 253 -8.05 -19.12 6.75
CA GLN A 253 -8.50 -18.76 8.09
C GLN A 253 -8.55 -19.99 9.01
N GLU A 254 -9.05 -21.13 8.55
CA GLU A 254 -9.06 -22.39 9.30
C GLU A 254 -7.65 -22.93 9.56
N LEU A 255 -6.70 -22.76 8.64
CA LEU A 255 -5.30 -23.15 8.84
C LEU A 255 -4.61 -22.23 9.85
N ASP A 256 -4.88 -20.92 9.80
CA ASP A 256 -4.46 -19.95 10.82
C ASP A 256 -5.06 -20.33 12.20
N GLU A 257 -6.34 -20.72 12.24
CA GLU A 257 -7.03 -21.17 13.47
C GLU A 257 -6.60 -22.56 13.98
N LYS A 258 -6.27 -23.49 13.09
CA LYS A 258 -5.78 -24.84 13.46
C LYS A 258 -4.34 -24.80 13.94
N GLY A 259 -3.49 -23.99 13.31
CA GLY A 259 -2.16 -23.66 13.84
C GLY A 259 -2.25 -23.05 15.24
N LEU A 260 -3.23 -22.15 15.44
CA LEU A 260 -3.57 -21.56 16.73
C LEU A 260 -3.97 -22.61 17.78
N ASN A 261 -4.85 -23.56 17.47
CA ASN A 261 -5.28 -24.57 18.45
C ASN A 261 -4.18 -25.58 18.82
N LYS A 262 -3.19 -25.79 17.96
CA LYS A 262 -2.08 -26.70 18.21
C LYS A 262 -1.04 -26.10 19.17
N SER A 263 -0.69 -24.82 18.98
CA SER A 263 0.21 -24.06 19.86
C SER A 263 -0.32 -23.85 21.29
N LYS A 264 -1.64 -24.01 21.52
CA LYS A 264 -2.23 -23.96 22.87
C LYS A 264 -2.19 -25.28 23.64
N LYS A 265 -1.92 -26.40 22.96
CA LYS A 265 -1.92 -27.76 23.55
C LYS A 265 -0.52 -28.28 23.86
N GLU A 266 0.52 -27.61 23.35
CA GLU A 266 1.94 -27.82 23.67
C GLU A 266 2.36 -26.82 24.75
#